data_AF-A0A0C9WCC4-F1
#
_entry.id   AF-A0A0C9WCC4-F1
#
_cell.length_a   1.000
_cell.length_b   1.000
_cell.length_c   1.000
_cell.angle_alpha   90.00
_cell.angle_beta   90.00
_cell.angle_gamma   90.00
#
_symmetry.space_group_name_H-M   'P 1'
#
loop_
_entity.id
_entity.type
_entity.pdbx_description
1 polymer ?
#
loop_
_entity_poly.entity_id
_entity_poly.type
_entity_poly.pdbx_seq_one_letter_code
_entity_poly.pdbx_strand_id
1 'polypeptide(L)'
;MKFTLITSLALASGAFAQRTITVYNACPFTIWPAMFTGTGTLPSYTTGWEAAAYTAVTFQVPSDWTAGRIWVGILGVYLPPPII
;
A
#
# COMPACT_ATOMS: atom_id res chain seq x y z
N MET A 1 10.29 54.46 -4.23
CA MET A 1 10.76 53.07 -4.37
C MET A 1 9.87 52.20 -3.49
N LYS A 2 9.07 51.31 -4.08
CA LYS A 2 8.05 50.52 -3.38
C LYS A 2 8.66 49.14 -3.11
N PHE A 3 8.96 48.84 -1.85
CA PHE A 3 9.44 47.54 -1.43
C PHE A 3 8.25 46.60 -1.28
N THR A 4 8.02 45.74 -2.27
CA THR A 4 7.03 44.67 -2.19
C THR A 4 7.69 43.48 -1.50
N LEU A 5 7.32 43.22 -0.25
CA LEU A 5 7.76 42.04 0.49
C LEU A 5 7.02 40.81 -0.06
N ILE A 6 7.75 39.86 -0.64
CA ILE A 6 7.19 38.57 -1.06
C ILE A 6 7.38 37.59 0.11
N THR A 7 6.30 37.28 0.81
CA THR A 7 6.31 36.28 1.89
C THR A 7 6.01 34.91 1.29
N SER A 8 7.04 34.08 1.10
CA SER A 8 6.88 32.68 0.69
C SER A 8 6.49 31.82 1.90
N LEU A 9 5.26 31.29 1.90
CA LEU A 9 4.78 30.32 2.89
C LEU A 9 5.32 28.94 2.54
N ALA A 10 6.30 28.45 3.30
CA ALA A 10 6.79 27.08 3.18
C ALA A 10 5.76 26.13 3.83
N LEU A 11 5.04 25.35 3.02
CA LEU A 11 4.25 24.23 3.52
C LEU A 11 5.22 23.14 3.99
N ALA A 12 5.37 22.98 5.30
CA ALA A 12 5.95 21.76 5.86
C ALA A 12 4.95 20.62 5.65
N SER A 13 5.13 19.84 4.58
CA SER A 13 4.41 18.57 4.43
C SER A 13 4.83 17.64 5.56
N GLY A 14 3.92 17.38 6.50
CA GLY A 14 4.12 16.36 7.52
C GLY A 14 4.29 15.00 6.84
N ALA A 15 5.52 14.50 6.76
CA ALA A 15 5.77 13.13 6.37
C ALA A 15 5.18 12.23 7.46
N PHE A 16 4.02 11.63 7.19
CA PHE A 16 3.49 10.58 8.06
C PHE A 16 4.52 9.46 8.10
N ALA A 17 4.83 8.96 9.29
CA ALA A 17 5.71 7.82 9.44
C ALA A 17 5.16 6.66 8.58
N GLN A 18 5.99 6.11 7.71
CA GLN A 18 5.64 4.94 6.90
C GLN A 18 6.34 3.71 7.44
N ARG A 19 5.63 2.58 7.39
CA ARG A 19 6.19 1.25 7.63
C ARG A 19 6.32 0.51 6.32
N THR A 20 7.30 -0.37 6.23
CA THR A 20 7.54 -1.19 5.04
C THR A 20 6.95 -2.57 5.23
N ILE A 21 6.23 -3.08 4.22
CA ILE A 21 5.77 -4.46 4.16
C ILE A 21 6.41 -5.15 2.95
N THR A 22 6.88 -6.37 3.17
CA THR A 22 7.35 -7.27 2.11
C THR A 22 6.42 -8.46 2.01
N VAL A 23 5.87 -8.70 0.82
CA VAL A 23 5.09 -9.90 0.51
C VAL A 23 5.93 -10.81 -0.35
N TYR A 24 6.22 -12.00 0.15
CA TYR A 24 7.03 -13.02 -0.55
C TYR A 24 6.16 -14.23 -0.91
N ASN A 25 6.16 -14.59 -2.19
CA ASN A 25 5.56 -15.83 -2.65
C ASN A 25 6.54 -16.99 -2.45
N ALA A 26 6.41 -17.74 -1.36
CA ALA A 26 7.23 -18.93 -1.11
C ALA A 26 6.74 -20.19 -1.86
N CYS A 27 5.66 -20.10 -2.65
CA CYS A 27 5.09 -21.23 -3.36
C CYS A 27 5.84 -21.49 -4.69
N PRO A 28 5.91 -22.76 -5.14
CA PRO A 28 6.47 -23.13 -6.45
C PRO A 28 5.53 -22.81 -7.63
N PHE A 29 4.61 -21.86 -7.47
CA PHE A 29 3.61 -21.50 -8.49
C PHE A 29 3.17 -20.04 -8.32
N THR A 30 2.53 -19.49 -9.35
CA THR A 30 1.98 -18.14 -9.34
C THR A 30 0.80 -18.03 -8.39
N ILE A 31 0.78 -16.95 -7.62
CA ILE A 31 -0.33 -16.57 -6.75
C ILE A 31 -0.83 -15.18 -7.11
N TRP A 32 -2.05 -14.85 -6.69
CA TRP A 32 -2.66 -13.53 -6.92
C TRP A 32 -3.03 -12.90 -5.59
N PRO A 33 -2.12 -12.16 -4.94
CA PRO A 33 -2.45 -11.48 -3.71
C PRO A 33 -3.39 -10.30 -3.96
N ALA A 34 -4.21 -10.01 -2.96
CA ALA A 34 -5.06 -8.84 -2.91
C ALA A 34 -4.92 -8.14 -1.57
N MET A 35 -5.17 -6.83 -1.57
CA MET A 35 -5.03 -5.94 -0.43
C MET A 35 -6.27 -5.08 -0.28
N PHE A 36 -6.80 -5.04 0.94
CA PHE A 36 -7.91 -4.19 1.34
C PHE A 36 -7.46 -3.20 2.40
N THR A 37 -7.97 -1.98 2.29
CA THR A 37 -7.83 -0.94 3.31
C THR A 37 -9.15 -0.80 4.04
N GLY A 38 -9.16 -1.07 5.34
CA GLY A 38 -10.33 -0.83 6.18
C GLY A 38 -10.54 0.67 6.42
N THR A 39 -9.55 1.34 7.02
CA THR A 39 -9.56 2.80 7.21
C THR A 39 -8.14 3.38 7.12
N GLY A 40 -8.05 4.70 6.96
CA GLY A 40 -6.79 5.42 6.80
C GLY A 40 -6.30 5.49 5.35
N THR A 41 -5.07 5.96 5.19
CA THR A 41 -4.46 6.20 3.87
C THR A 41 -4.05 4.88 3.19
N LEU A 42 -4.31 4.79 1.88
CA LEU A 42 -3.94 3.61 1.08
C LEU A 42 -2.41 3.46 0.98
N PRO A 43 -1.88 2.22 1.03
CA PRO A 43 -0.49 1.93 0.70
C PRO A 43 -0.09 2.34 -0.72
N SER A 44 1.21 2.56 -0.94
CA SER A 44 1.76 2.99 -2.23
C SER A 44 1.95 1.83 -3.23
N TYR A 45 1.01 0.89 -3.30
CA TYR A 45 1.07 -0.29 -4.16
C TYR A 45 -0.31 -0.72 -4.62
N THR A 46 -0.38 -1.47 -5.73
CA THR A 46 -1.66 -1.96 -6.27
C THR A 46 -2.40 -2.85 -5.28
N THR A 47 -3.73 -2.78 -5.28
CA THR A 47 -4.61 -3.59 -4.41
C THR A 47 -4.74 -5.04 -4.87
N GLY A 48 -4.26 -5.38 -6.06
CA GLY A 48 -4.20 -6.74 -6.57
C GLY A 48 -3.02 -6.89 -7.53
N TRP A 49 -2.29 -7.99 -7.44
CA TRP A 49 -1.15 -8.25 -8.30
C TRP A 49 -0.96 -9.73 -8.56
N GLU A 50 -0.24 -10.03 -9.63
CA GLU A 50 0.33 -11.35 -9.86
C GLU A 50 1.68 -11.44 -9.17
N ALA A 51 1.93 -12.53 -8.45
CA ALA A 51 3.23 -12.85 -7.88
C ALA A 51 3.67 -14.21 -8.38
N ALA A 52 4.63 -14.23 -9.30
CA ALA A 52 5.24 -15.46 -9.80
C ALA A 52 5.95 -16.23 -8.67
N ALA A 53 6.24 -17.51 -8.90
CA ALA A 53 6.91 -18.37 -7.93
C ALA A 53 8.20 -17.71 -7.41
N TYR A 54 8.40 -17.73 -6.09
CA TYR A 54 9.61 -17.22 -5.43
C TYR A 54 9.92 -15.73 -5.64
N THR A 55 8.92 -14.91 -5.93
CA THR A 55 9.09 -13.45 -6.06
C THR A 55 8.67 -12.71 -4.79
N ALA A 56 9.22 -11.51 -4.61
CA ALA A 56 8.89 -10.63 -3.51
C ALA A 56 8.54 -9.23 -4.03
N VAL A 57 7.60 -8.57 -3.36
CA VAL A 57 7.30 -7.16 -3.55
C VAL A 57 7.41 -6.45 -2.21
N THR A 58 7.95 -5.24 -2.22
CA THR A 58 8.13 -4.41 -1.03
C THR A 58 7.53 -3.05 -1.29
N PHE A 59 6.68 -2.57 -0.38
CA PHE A 59 6.02 -1.29 -0.51
C PHE A 59 5.85 -0.58 0.83
N GLN A 60 5.62 0.73 0.75
CA GLN A 60 5.37 1.56 1.92
C GLN A 60 3.89 1.59 2.27
N VAL A 61 3.65 1.56 3.57
CA VAL A 61 2.34 1.55 4.20
C VAL A 61 2.27 2.71 5.18
N PRO A 62 1.35 3.66 4.99
CA PRO A 62 1.14 4.76 5.93
C PRO A 62 0.89 4.28 7.37
N SER A 63 1.33 5.04 8.37
CA SER A 63 1.12 4.70 9.78
C SER A 63 -0.36 4.66 10.18
N ASP A 64 -1.21 5.43 9.50
CA ASP A 64 -2.65 5.50 9.73
C ASP A 64 -3.43 4.38 8.99
N TRP A 65 -2.75 3.54 8.20
CA TRP A 65 -3.39 2.38 7.57
C TRP A 65 -3.79 1.35 8.63
N THR A 66 -5.08 1.24 8.91
CA THR A 66 -5.62 0.36 9.95
C THR A 66 -6.71 -0.55 9.42
N ALA A 67 -6.89 -1.70 10.08
CA ALA A 67 -7.76 -2.79 9.62
C ALA A 67 -7.48 -3.26 8.18
N GLY A 68 -6.23 -3.09 7.73
CA GLY A 68 -5.75 -3.59 6.44
C GLY A 68 -5.66 -5.12 6.41
N ARG A 69 -6.01 -5.73 5.27
CA ARG A 69 -5.89 -7.18 5.06
C ARG A 69 -5.17 -7.45 3.75
N ILE A 70 -4.30 -8.46 3.75
CA ILE A 70 -3.70 -9.01 2.54
C ILE A 70 -4.01 -10.51 2.52
N TRP A 71 -4.54 -11.01 1.40
CA TRP A 71 -4.85 -12.43 1.22
C TRP A 71 -4.40 -12.89 -0.16
N VAL A 72 -4.47 -14.20 -0.40
CA VAL A 72 -3.97 -14.84 -1.62
C VAL A 72 -5.06 -15.65 -2.30
N GLY A 73 -5.17 -15.49 -3.63
CA GLY A 73 -5.93 -16.37 -4.51
C GLY A 73 -5.01 -17.23 -5.39
N ILE A 74 -5.49 -18.39 -5.82
CA ILE A 74 -4.77 -19.36 -6.67
C ILE A 74 -5.29 -19.40 -8.11
N LEU A 75 -6.42 -18.76 -8.39
CA LEU A 75 -7.11 -18.85 -9.70
C LEU A 75 -7.37 -17.48 -10.35
N GLY A 76 -6.71 -16.41 -9.88
CA GLY A 76 -7.03 -15.04 -10.32
C GLY A 76 -8.46 -14.58 -10.00
N VAL A 77 -9.25 -15.38 -9.27
CA VAL A 77 -10.61 -15.04 -8.86
C VAL A 77 -10.54 -14.36 -7.50
N TYR A 78 -10.70 -13.04 -7.50
CA TYR A 78 -10.82 -12.24 -6.30
C TYR A 78 -12.20 -12.46 -5.68
N LEU A 79 -12.32 -13.43 -4.78
CA LEU A 79 -13.43 -13.43 -3.84
C LEU A 79 -13.06 -12.43 -2.74
N PRO A 80 -13.73 -11.26 -2.62
CA PRO A 80 -13.57 -10.46 -1.41
C PRO A 80 -13.93 -11.35 -0.21
N PRO A 81 -13.16 -11.33 0.89
CA PRO A 81 -13.54 -12.10 2.06
C PRO A 81 -14.97 -11.71 2.48
N PRO A 82 -15.84 -12.67 2.85
CA PRO A 82 -17.12 -12.32 3.45
C PRO A 82 -16.83 -11.45 4.67
N ILE A 83 -17.46 -10.28 4.71
CA ILE A 83 -17.41 -9.35 5.84
C ILE A 83 -17.94 -10.13 7.04
N ILE A 84 -17.04 -10.52 7.95
CA ILE A 84 -17.37 -10.84 9.34
C ILE A 84 -17.32 -9.57 10.18
#